data_AF-A0A3M5MZX3-F1
#
_entry.id   AF-A0A3M5MZX3-F1
#
_cell.length_a   1.000
_cell.length_b   1.000
_cell.length_c   1.000
_cell.angle_alpha   90.00
_cell.angle_beta   90.00
_cell.angle_gamma   90.00
#
_symmetry.space_group_name_H-M   'P 1'
#
loop_
_entity.id
_entity.type
_entity.pdbx_description
1 polymer ?
#
loop_
_entity_poly.entity_id
_entity_poly.type
_entity_poly.pdbx_seq_one_letter_code
_entity_poly.pdbx_strand_id
1 'polypeptide(L)'
;MQKTIQSSRARQIGYISIELLFVLIVILIGMGYALYNGWGAMGSSDVNNEQGNVGQLIANTRKLKGSTGYGASGTDLIAQLNSIRGLPNMSFSSGKLYNAWSGQVTVVANGMTFTVTEAGLPQDACVTLATKIGRGQKVTTSINGGTAVSGEVSSAAAATGCSTDSNTLAWTAY
;
A
#
# COMPACT_ATOMS: atom_id res chain seq x y z
N MET A 1 25.83 42.06 47.15
CA MET A 1 25.92 42.01 45.68
C MET A 1 27.38 41.84 45.28
N GLN A 2 27.80 40.67 44.80
CA GLN A 2 29.03 40.52 44.00
C GLN A 2 28.99 39.17 43.25
N LYS A 3 29.27 39.24 41.95
CA LYS A 3 28.91 38.27 40.90
C LYS A 3 29.82 37.02 40.89
N THR A 4 29.18 35.87 40.70
CA THR A 4 29.78 34.58 40.33
C THR A 4 30.42 34.67 38.94
N ILE A 5 31.72 34.35 38.81
CA ILE A 5 32.39 34.19 37.51
C ILE A 5 32.36 32.70 37.16
N GLN A 6 31.41 32.31 36.32
CA GLN A 6 31.31 30.97 35.74
C GLN A 6 32.31 30.84 34.58
N SER A 7 33.18 29.83 34.65
CA SER A 7 34.11 29.42 33.60
C SER A 7 33.33 28.87 32.40
N SER A 8 33.33 29.59 31.28
CA SER A 8 32.78 29.11 30.01
C SER A 8 33.77 28.17 29.33
N ARG A 9 33.52 26.85 29.37
CA ARG A 9 34.17 25.90 28.45
C ARG A 9 33.73 26.25 27.03
N ALA A 10 34.67 26.72 26.20
CA ALA A 10 34.46 26.87 24.78
C ALA A 10 34.15 25.50 24.16
N ARG A 11 32.91 25.29 23.71
CA ARG A 11 32.58 24.17 22.83
C ARG A 11 33.28 24.43 21.50
N GLN A 12 34.29 23.62 21.18
CA GLN A 12 34.79 23.51 19.81
C GLN A 12 33.62 23.12 18.91
N ILE A 13 33.17 24.08 18.10
CA ILE A 13 32.22 23.83 17.01
C ILE A 13 33.10 23.32 15.87
N GLY A 14 33.08 22.01 15.65
CA GLY A 14 33.84 21.37 14.59
C GLY A 14 33.50 22.00 13.24
N TYR A 15 34.52 22.35 12.47
CA TYR A 15 34.37 22.82 11.10
C TYR A 15 33.70 21.72 10.27
N ILE A 16 32.47 21.98 9.87
CA ILE A 16 31.75 21.15 8.90
C ILE A 16 32.38 21.48 7.54
N SER A 17 32.97 20.50 6.87
CA SER A 17 33.53 20.66 5.52
C SER A 17 32.45 21.18 4.56
N ILE A 18 32.81 22.05 3.61
CA ILE A 18 31.88 22.64 2.65
C ILE A 18 31.13 21.55 1.85
N GLU A 19 31.77 20.42 1.60
CA GLU A 19 31.19 19.25 0.93
C GLU A 19 30.10 18.58 1.79
N LEU A 20 30.33 18.51 3.10
CA LEU A 20 29.39 17.90 4.05
C LEU A 20 28.17 18.80 4.30
N LEU A 21 28.36 20.13 4.15
CA LEU A 21 27.30 21.13 4.15
C LEU A 21 26.37 20.99 2.92
N PHE A 22 26.93 20.71 1.74
CA PHE A 22 26.14 20.50 0.52
C PHE A 22 25.31 19.20 0.57
N VAL A 23 25.89 18.12 1.10
CA VAL A 23 25.18 16.85 1.31
C VAL A 23 24.02 17.00 2.30
N LEU A 24 24.23 17.74 3.39
CA LEU A 24 23.17 18.02 4.37
C LEU A 24 22.01 18.83 3.79
N ILE A 25 22.29 19.82 2.92
CA ILE A 25 21.25 20.62 2.26
C ILE A 25 20.40 19.75 1.31
N VAL A 26 21.01 18.86 0.54
CA VAL A 26 20.28 17.94 -0.35
C VAL A 26 19.41 16.97 0.46
N ILE A 27 19.90 16.46 1.59
CA ILE A 27 19.12 15.61 2.50
C ILE A 27 17.95 16.40 3.11
N LEU A 28 18.16 17.64 3.51
CA LEU A 28 17.12 18.50 4.09
C LEU A 28 16.05 18.91 3.06
N ILE A 29 16.42 19.13 1.80
CA ILE A 29 15.46 19.38 0.72
C ILE A 29 14.70 18.08 0.38
N GLY A 30 15.38 16.93 0.35
CA GLY A 30 14.77 15.62 0.16
C GLY A 30 13.80 15.25 1.30
N MET A 31 14.17 15.52 2.55
CA MET A 31 13.29 15.38 3.72
C MET A 31 12.17 16.42 3.74
N GLY A 32 12.43 17.66 3.34
CA GLY A 32 11.41 18.71 3.24
C GLY A 32 10.33 18.37 2.22
N TYR A 33 10.70 17.78 1.08
CA TYR A 33 9.74 17.25 0.10
C TYR A 33 8.97 16.04 0.65
N ALA A 34 9.65 15.14 1.36
CA ALA A 34 9.02 14.00 2.01
C ALA A 34 8.06 14.39 3.15
N LEU A 35 8.32 15.51 3.85
CA LEU A 35 7.49 16.03 4.95
C LEU A 35 6.33 16.91 4.44
N TYR A 36 6.49 17.62 3.32
CA TYR A 36 5.39 18.36 2.70
C TYR A 36 4.30 17.41 2.13
N ASN A 37 4.71 16.22 1.67
CA ASN A 37 3.81 15.09 1.37
C ASN A 37 3.66 14.12 2.55
N GLY A 38 4.07 14.52 3.76
CA GLY A 38 4.36 13.69 4.94
C GLY A 38 3.17 13.07 5.66
N TRP A 39 2.02 12.90 5.00
CA TRP A 39 1.00 11.95 5.46
C TRP A 39 1.44 10.49 5.17
N GLY A 40 2.43 10.26 4.30
CA GLY A 40 2.92 8.92 3.95
C GLY A 40 3.77 8.21 5.02
N ALA A 41 4.31 8.93 6.01
CA ALA A 41 5.18 8.32 7.04
C ALA A 41 4.40 7.48 8.07
N MET A 42 3.11 7.76 8.29
CA MET A 42 2.21 6.90 9.08
C MET A 42 1.62 5.76 8.24
N GLY A 43 1.51 5.94 6.92
CA GLY A 43 0.97 4.95 5.99
C GLY A 43 1.90 3.76 5.72
N SER A 44 3.20 3.85 5.98
CA SER A 44 4.13 2.74 5.67
C SER A 44 3.79 1.44 6.40
N SER A 45 3.38 1.51 7.67
CA SER A 45 2.95 0.31 8.42
C SER A 45 1.61 -0.22 7.94
N ASP A 46 0.63 0.66 7.72
CA ASP A 46 -0.69 0.29 7.22
C ASP A 46 -0.61 -0.31 5.81
N VAL A 47 0.19 0.28 4.92
CA VAL A 47 0.44 -0.21 3.56
C VAL A 47 1.20 -1.53 3.57
N ASN A 48 2.19 -1.71 4.45
CA ASN A 48 2.90 -2.99 4.56
C ASN A 48 2.00 -4.09 5.12
N ASN A 49 1.19 -3.78 6.13
CA ASN A 49 0.18 -4.69 6.66
C ASN A 49 -0.84 -5.05 5.59
N GLU A 50 -1.32 -4.07 4.84
CA GLU A 50 -2.32 -4.28 3.79
C GLU A 50 -1.76 -5.08 2.62
N GLN A 51 -0.51 -4.84 2.23
CA GLN A 51 0.18 -5.68 1.26
C GLN A 51 0.20 -7.15 1.71
N GLY A 52 0.47 -7.39 3.00
CA GLY A 52 0.39 -8.72 3.61
C GLY A 52 -1.04 -9.29 3.57
N ASN A 53 -2.03 -8.47 3.92
CA ASN A 53 -3.44 -8.84 3.92
C ASN A 53 -3.93 -9.21 2.53
N VAL A 54 -3.71 -8.38 1.52
CA VAL A 54 -4.04 -8.63 0.10
C VAL A 54 -3.31 -9.86 -0.41
N GLY A 55 -2.02 -9.99 -0.11
CA GLY A 55 -1.24 -11.16 -0.49
C GLY A 55 -1.82 -12.46 0.07
N GLN A 56 -2.21 -12.46 1.35
CA GLN A 56 -2.87 -13.59 1.99
C GLN A 56 -4.28 -13.83 1.42
N LEU A 57 -5.04 -12.77 1.15
CA LEU A 57 -6.37 -12.85 0.58
C LEU A 57 -6.34 -13.52 -0.80
N ILE A 58 -5.42 -13.09 -1.68
CA ILE A 58 -5.19 -13.72 -2.98
C ILE A 58 -4.76 -15.18 -2.81
N ALA A 59 -3.82 -15.46 -1.90
CA ALA A 59 -3.32 -16.82 -1.68
C ALA A 59 -4.41 -17.77 -1.12
N ASN A 60 -5.25 -17.31 -0.20
CA ASN A 60 -6.35 -18.09 0.36
C ASN A 60 -7.49 -18.25 -0.64
N THR A 61 -7.79 -17.23 -1.43
CA THR A 61 -8.80 -17.33 -2.51
C THR A 61 -8.40 -18.37 -3.54
N ARG A 62 -7.12 -18.46 -3.91
CA ARG A 62 -6.63 -19.52 -4.81
C ARG A 62 -6.95 -20.94 -4.32
N LYS A 63 -7.02 -21.16 -3.01
CA LYS A 63 -7.36 -22.46 -2.42
C LYS A 63 -8.83 -22.83 -2.60
N LEU A 64 -9.70 -21.86 -2.89
CA LEU A 64 -11.12 -22.09 -3.16
C LEU A 64 -11.40 -22.61 -4.57
N LYS A 65 -10.38 -22.72 -5.44
CA LYS A 65 -10.56 -23.19 -6.81
C LYS A 65 -11.06 -24.64 -6.83
N GLY A 66 -12.29 -24.83 -7.27
CA GLY A 66 -12.88 -26.14 -7.55
C GLY A 66 -12.70 -26.56 -9.00
N SER A 67 -13.31 -27.70 -9.37
CA SER A 67 -13.28 -28.24 -10.74
C SER A 67 -13.89 -27.30 -11.80
N THR A 68 -14.81 -26.42 -11.39
CA THR A 68 -15.46 -25.42 -12.24
C THR A 68 -14.87 -24.01 -12.09
N GLY A 69 -13.72 -23.88 -11.41
CA GLY A 69 -13.11 -22.59 -11.08
C GLY A 69 -13.57 -22.05 -9.73
N TYR A 70 -13.78 -20.74 -9.65
CA TYR A 70 -14.20 -20.04 -8.42
C TYR A 70 -15.72 -19.82 -8.35
N GLY A 71 -16.48 -20.34 -9.32
CA GLY A 71 -17.94 -20.15 -9.42
C GLY A 71 -18.35 -19.24 -10.57
N ALA A 72 -19.63 -18.89 -10.63
CA ALA A 72 -20.17 -18.02 -11.68
C ALA A 72 -19.57 -16.60 -11.58
N SER A 73 -19.47 -15.91 -12.71
CA SER A 73 -19.00 -14.52 -12.73
C SER A 73 -19.90 -13.64 -11.85
N GLY A 74 -19.29 -12.80 -11.01
CA GLY A 74 -20.00 -11.97 -10.04
C GLY A 74 -20.24 -12.63 -8.67
N THR A 75 -19.82 -13.88 -8.46
CA THR A 75 -19.94 -14.53 -7.15
C THR A 75 -19.01 -13.87 -6.13
N ASP A 76 -19.54 -13.43 -5.00
CA ASP A 76 -18.75 -12.92 -3.88
C ASP A 76 -18.11 -14.08 -3.11
N LEU A 77 -16.77 -14.11 -3.07
CA LEU A 77 -15.97 -15.14 -2.42
C LEU A 77 -15.68 -14.82 -0.95
N ILE A 78 -15.99 -13.61 -0.44
CA ILE A 78 -15.74 -13.22 0.95
C ILE A 78 -16.49 -14.13 1.93
N ALA A 79 -17.74 -14.49 1.64
CA ALA A 79 -18.52 -15.38 2.50
C ALA A 79 -17.90 -16.79 2.59
N GLN A 80 -17.36 -17.30 1.48
CA GLN A 80 -16.69 -18.59 1.41
C GLN A 80 -15.35 -18.54 2.15
N LEU A 81 -14.56 -17.49 1.93
CA LEU A 81 -13.31 -17.23 2.66
C LEU A 81 -13.54 -17.12 4.16
N ASN A 82 -14.60 -16.44 4.60
CA ASN A 82 -14.98 -16.36 6.01
C ASN A 82 -15.28 -17.75 6.59
N SER A 83 -16.01 -18.59 5.84
CA SER A 83 -16.38 -19.94 6.28
C SER A 83 -15.17 -20.86 6.47
N ILE A 84 -14.11 -20.69 5.66
CA ILE A 84 -12.85 -21.44 5.80
C ILE A 84 -11.82 -20.76 6.71
N ARG A 85 -12.19 -19.65 7.38
CA ARG A 85 -11.27 -18.79 8.15
C ARG A 85 -10.05 -18.33 7.34
N GLY A 86 -10.26 -18.05 6.06
CA GLY A 86 -9.26 -17.61 5.10
C GLY A 86 -9.15 -16.08 4.96
N LEU A 87 -9.89 -15.31 5.77
CA LEU A 87 -9.78 -13.86 5.78
C LEU A 87 -8.49 -13.42 6.51
N PRO A 88 -7.77 -12.41 5.98
CA PRO A 88 -6.61 -11.82 6.65
C PRO A 88 -7.02 -10.98 7.86
N ASN A 89 -6.04 -10.38 8.56
CA ASN A 89 -6.27 -9.51 9.70
C ASN A 89 -6.76 -8.12 9.26
N MET A 90 -7.99 -8.09 8.74
CA MET A 90 -8.69 -6.90 8.25
C MET A 90 -9.99 -6.71 9.01
N SER A 91 -10.55 -5.50 8.94
CA SER A 91 -11.84 -5.23 9.57
C SER A 91 -12.95 -5.94 8.78
N PHE A 92 -13.70 -6.82 9.45
CA PHE A 92 -14.82 -7.55 8.87
C PHE A 92 -16.10 -7.24 9.64
N SER A 93 -17.09 -6.67 8.95
CA SER A 93 -18.36 -6.28 9.55
C SER A 93 -19.50 -6.47 8.57
N SER A 94 -20.61 -7.05 9.03
CA SER A 94 -21.83 -7.28 8.24
C SER A 94 -21.57 -8.01 6.89
N GLY A 95 -20.63 -8.96 6.88
CA GLY A 95 -20.29 -9.72 5.66
C GLY A 95 -19.35 -8.98 4.70
N LYS A 96 -18.89 -7.77 5.04
CA LYS A 96 -17.99 -6.97 4.21
C LYS A 96 -16.62 -6.85 4.85
N LEU A 97 -15.60 -6.84 4.00
CA LEU A 97 -14.21 -6.64 4.39
C LEU A 97 -13.82 -5.18 4.14
N TYR A 98 -13.00 -4.62 5.02
CA TYR A 98 -12.53 -3.23 4.95
C TYR A 98 -11.03 -3.16 5.18
N ASN A 99 -10.37 -2.29 4.42
CA ASN A 99 -8.94 -2.00 4.55
C ASN A 99 -8.65 -1.04 5.72
N ALA A 100 -7.38 -0.74 5.93
CA ALA A 100 -6.91 0.18 6.97
C ALA A 100 -7.53 1.60 6.85
N TRP A 101 -8.00 1.99 5.66
CA TRP A 101 -8.59 3.29 5.38
C TRP A 101 -10.12 3.26 5.34
N SER A 102 -10.76 2.22 5.89
CA SER A 102 -12.21 2.01 5.89
C SER A 102 -12.83 1.88 4.49
N GLY A 103 -12.00 1.70 3.46
CA GLY A 103 -12.42 1.38 2.12
C GLY A 103 -12.82 -0.09 2.00
N GLN A 104 -13.85 -0.37 1.23
CA GLN A 104 -14.35 -1.73 1.06
C GLN A 104 -13.37 -2.57 0.24
N VAL A 105 -13.16 -3.81 0.69
CA VAL A 105 -12.41 -4.84 -0.03
C VAL A 105 -13.36 -5.94 -0.46
N THR A 106 -13.33 -6.29 -1.74
CA THR A 106 -14.18 -7.33 -2.32
C THR A 106 -13.34 -8.37 -3.05
N VAL A 107 -13.85 -9.59 -3.10
CA VAL A 107 -13.25 -10.67 -3.88
C VAL A 107 -14.34 -11.32 -4.71
N VAL A 108 -14.26 -11.15 -6.02
CA VAL A 108 -15.33 -11.56 -6.95
C VAL A 108 -14.79 -12.58 -7.94
N ALA A 109 -15.50 -13.70 -8.09
CA ALA A 109 -15.19 -14.70 -9.11
C ALA A 109 -15.53 -14.19 -10.52
N ASN A 110 -14.71 -14.57 -11.49
CA ASN A 110 -14.93 -14.37 -12.93
C ASN A 110 -14.84 -15.71 -13.69
N GLY A 111 -15.36 -16.79 -13.09
CA GLY A 111 -15.20 -18.15 -13.61
C GLY A 111 -13.86 -18.77 -13.19
N MET A 112 -12.89 -18.80 -14.10
CA MET A 112 -11.57 -19.42 -13.86
C MET A 112 -10.57 -18.51 -13.15
N THR A 113 -10.90 -17.23 -13.02
CA THR A 113 -10.12 -16.19 -12.36
C THR A 113 -10.95 -15.53 -11.26
N PHE A 114 -10.32 -14.71 -10.43
CA PHE A 114 -11.02 -13.86 -9.48
C PHE A 114 -10.37 -12.48 -9.42
N THR A 115 -11.14 -11.47 -9.05
CA THR A 115 -10.66 -10.10 -8.87
C THR A 115 -10.79 -9.69 -7.42
N VAL A 116 -9.67 -9.26 -6.82
CA VAL A 116 -9.66 -8.58 -5.53
C VAL A 116 -9.70 -7.09 -5.79
N THR A 117 -10.66 -6.37 -5.23
CA THR A 117 -10.80 -4.92 -5.40
C THR A 117 -10.70 -4.23 -4.05
N GLU A 118 -9.87 -3.22 -3.95
CA GLU A 118 -9.77 -2.32 -2.79
C GLU A 118 -10.13 -0.90 -3.19
N ALA A 119 -11.05 -0.29 -2.45
CA ALA A 119 -11.46 1.10 -2.63
C ALA A 119 -10.90 1.99 -1.50
N GLY A 120 -11.04 3.31 -1.63
CA GLY A 120 -10.74 4.24 -0.55
C GLY A 120 -9.25 4.41 -0.25
N LEU A 121 -8.37 4.02 -1.17
CA LEU A 121 -6.93 4.04 -0.95
C LEU A 121 -6.38 5.47 -1.13
N PRO A 122 -5.59 6.01 -0.18
CA PRO A 122 -4.85 7.25 -0.41
C PRO A 122 -3.77 7.04 -1.47
N GLN A 123 -3.29 8.15 -2.06
CA GLN A 123 -2.33 8.10 -3.17
C GLN A 123 -1.08 7.25 -2.87
N ASP A 124 -0.48 7.40 -1.69
CA ASP A 124 0.73 6.66 -1.29
C ASP A 124 0.49 5.14 -1.22
N ALA A 125 -0.64 4.73 -0.64
CA ALA A 125 -1.06 3.34 -0.59
C ALA A 125 -1.34 2.79 -1.99
N CYS A 126 -2.01 3.56 -2.84
CA CYS A 126 -2.29 3.18 -4.22
C CYS A 126 -1.00 2.90 -4.99
N VAL A 127 -0.02 3.82 -4.94
CA VAL A 127 1.25 3.65 -5.66
C VAL A 127 2.02 2.45 -5.13
N THR A 128 2.10 2.30 -3.81
CA THR A 128 2.87 1.22 -3.20
C THR A 128 2.23 -0.15 -3.46
N LEU A 129 0.93 -0.31 -3.22
CA LEU A 129 0.24 -1.59 -3.41
C LEU A 129 0.21 -2.00 -4.89
N ALA A 130 -0.04 -1.06 -5.81
CA ALA A 130 -0.04 -1.35 -7.25
C ALA A 130 1.31 -1.90 -7.72
N THR A 131 2.41 -1.30 -7.28
CA THR A 131 3.75 -1.75 -7.70
C THR A 131 4.22 -3.02 -6.99
N LYS A 132 3.75 -3.32 -5.79
CA LYS A 132 4.24 -4.45 -4.99
C LYS A 132 3.50 -5.76 -5.27
N ILE A 133 2.17 -5.70 -5.39
CA ILE A 133 1.36 -6.91 -5.66
C ILE A 133 1.57 -7.42 -7.09
N GLY A 134 1.77 -6.53 -8.06
CA GLY A 134 1.96 -6.90 -9.48
C GLY A 134 3.28 -7.61 -9.81
N ARG A 135 4.29 -7.56 -8.92
CA ARG A 135 5.66 -8.05 -9.21
C ARG A 135 5.85 -9.57 -9.22
N GLY A 136 4.97 -10.32 -8.55
CA GLY A 136 5.26 -11.72 -8.23
C GLY A 136 4.23 -12.74 -8.68
N GLN A 137 3.11 -12.31 -9.26
CA GLN A 137 1.93 -13.17 -9.34
C GLN A 137 1.31 -13.20 -10.73
N LYS A 138 0.70 -14.33 -11.09
CA LYS A 138 -0.26 -14.47 -12.19
C LYS A 138 -1.49 -13.59 -11.90
N VAL A 139 -1.27 -12.28 -11.96
CA VAL A 139 -2.19 -11.23 -11.56
C VAL A 139 -2.05 -10.07 -12.55
N THR A 140 -3.18 -9.55 -13.01
CA THR A 140 -3.22 -8.25 -13.67
C THR A 140 -3.70 -7.19 -12.69
N THR A 141 -3.14 -5.99 -12.77
CA THR A 141 -3.46 -4.87 -11.87
C THR A 141 -4.13 -3.76 -12.66
N SER A 142 -5.31 -3.33 -12.24
CA SER A 142 -6.00 -2.14 -12.75
C SER A 142 -6.03 -1.08 -11.66
N ILE A 143 -5.79 0.17 -12.06
CA ILE A 143 -5.80 1.35 -11.18
C ILE A 143 -6.97 2.23 -11.62
N ASN A 144 -7.87 2.55 -10.71
CA ASN A 144 -9.03 3.42 -10.91
C ASN A 144 -9.93 3.01 -12.09
N GLY A 145 -10.04 1.70 -12.36
CA GLY A 145 -10.80 1.17 -13.50
C GLY A 145 -10.11 1.37 -14.86
N GLY A 146 -8.85 1.80 -14.89
CA GLY A 146 -8.04 1.92 -16.09
C GLY A 146 -7.60 0.57 -16.66
N THR A 147 -6.85 0.62 -17.77
CA THR A 147 -6.34 -0.57 -18.45
C THR A 147 -5.51 -1.45 -17.51
N ALA A 148 -5.85 -2.74 -17.46
CA ALA A 148 -5.13 -3.69 -16.62
C ALA A 148 -3.71 -3.93 -17.14
N VAL A 149 -2.73 -3.79 -16.25
CA VAL A 149 -1.32 -4.09 -16.51
C VAL A 149 -1.06 -5.55 -16.13
N SER A 150 -0.51 -6.33 -17.07
CA SER A 150 -0.07 -7.69 -16.81
C SER A 150 1.38 -7.68 -16.31
N GLY A 151 1.62 -8.25 -15.12
CA GLY A 151 2.94 -8.27 -14.50
C GLY A 151 3.25 -7.01 -13.70
N GLU A 152 4.53 -6.62 -13.65
CA GLU A 152 5.00 -5.52 -12.82
C GLU A 152 4.42 -4.17 -13.26
N VAL A 153 3.75 -3.50 -12.31
CA VAL A 153 3.41 -2.08 -12.44
C VAL A 153 4.64 -1.26 -12.04
N SER A 154 5.14 -0.44 -12.96
CA SER A 154 6.24 0.48 -12.66
C SER A 154 5.80 1.60 -11.71
N SER A 155 6.74 2.16 -10.95
CA SER A 155 6.44 3.32 -10.08
C SER A 155 5.92 4.53 -10.87
N ALA A 156 6.43 4.75 -12.09
CA ALA A 156 5.95 5.82 -12.96
C ALA A 156 4.50 5.60 -13.43
N ALA A 157 4.16 4.37 -13.84
CA ALA A 157 2.79 4.03 -14.24
C ALA A 157 1.82 4.13 -13.06
N ALA A 158 2.22 3.66 -11.88
CA ALA A 158 1.42 3.77 -10.67
C ALA A 158 1.20 5.23 -10.24
N ALA A 159 2.26 6.06 -10.26
CA ALA A 159 2.15 7.48 -9.94
C ALA A 159 1.24 8.25 -10.91
N THR A 160 1.17 7.83 -12.17
CA THR A 160 0.30 8.43 -13.18
C THR A 160 -1.15 7.93 -13.04
N GLY A 161 -1.34 6.67 -12.66
CA GLY A 161 -2.67 6.06 -12.52
C GLY A 161 -3.39 6.42 -11.22
N CYS A 162 -2.66 6.68 -10.14
CA CYS A 162 -3.22 7.03 -8.84
C CYS A 162 -3.49 8.54 -8.71
N SER A 163 -4.73 8.90 -8.37
CA SER A 163 -5.14 10.27 -8.04
C SER A 163 -4.68 10.68 -6.63
N THR A 164 -4.73 11.99 -6.35
CA THR A 164 -4.43 12.56 -5.02
C THR A 164 -5.52 12.30 -3.97
N ASP A 165 -6.72 11.92 -4.41
CA ASP A 165 -7.88 11.73 -3.55
C ASP A 165 -8.02 10.25 -3.15
N SER A 166 -9.19 9.66 -3.40
CA SER A 166 -9.45 8.24 -3.18
C SER A 166 -9.17 7.45 -4.45
N ASN A 167 -8.49 6.33 -4.28
CA ASN A 167 -8.15 5.40 -5.35
C ASN A 167 -8.80 4.03 -5.16
N THR A 168 -8.90 3.31 -6.26
CA THR A 168 -9.36 1.92 -6.31
C THR A 168 -8.33 1.08 -7.05
N LEU A 169 -7.90 -0.02 -6.45
CA LEU A 169 -7.04 -1.01 -7.09
C LEU A 169 -7.80 -2.32 -7.29
N ALA A 170 -7.62 -2.94 -8.44
CA ALA A 170 -8.19 -4.24 -8.75
C ALA A 170 -7.12 -5.20 -9.26
N TRP A 171 -7.00 -6.35 -8.60
CA TRP A 171 -6.06 -7.42 -8.93
C TRP A 171 -6.80 -8.64 -9.41
N THR A 172 -6.69 -8.96 -10.70
CA THR A 172 -7.30 -10.16 -11.26
C THR A 172 -6.28 -11.28 -11.31
N ALA A 173 -6.48 -12.31 -10.49
CA ALA A 173 -5.62 -13.48 -10.40
C ALA A 173 -6.11 -14.62 -11.30
N TYR A 174 -5.17 -15.28 -12.00
CA TYR A 174 -5.42 -16.39 -12.93
C TYR A 174 -4.71 -17.70 -12.54
#